data_AF-B1BPA5-F1
#
_entry.id   AF-B1BPA5-F1
#
_cell.length_a   1.000
_cell.length_b   1.000
_cell.length_c   1.000
_cell.angle_alpha   90.00
_cell.angle_beta   90.00
_cell.angle_gamma   90.00
#
_symmetry.space_group_name_H-M   'P 1'
#
loop_
_entity.id
_entity.type
_entity.pdbx_description
1 polymer ?
#
loop_
_entity_poly.entity_id
_entity_poly.type
_entity_poly.pdbx_seq_one_letter_code
_entity_poly.pdbx_strand_id
1 'polypeptide(L)'
;MKFIIPREFSTEISISKKFYVLDLIILLIAFFLTLALDFLVVPKLQPFYYAFSAIVWIYLVLKSNTNNGKRNYEAIYMAIMRNPCTYHIIDEEGK
;
A
#
# COMPACT_ATOMS: atom_id res chain seq x y z
N MET A 1 -7.41 -21.96 37.97
CA MET A 1 -7.70 -20.85 37.03
C MET A 1 -6.77 -21.00 35.84
N LYS A 2 -7.32 -21.13 34.62
CA LYS A 2 -6.53 -21.34 33.40
C LYS A 2 -6.17 -19.97 32.84
N PHE A 3 -4.90 -19.57 32.93
CA PHE A 3 -4.42 -18.32 32.33
C PHE A 3 -4.48 -18.47 30.80
N ILE A 4 -5.42 -17.76 30.17
CA ILE A 4 -5.45 -17.57 28.72
C ILE A 4 -4.44 -16.46 28.45
N ILE A 5 -3.19 -16.83 28.18
CA ILE A 5 -2.19 -15.90 27.69
C ILE A 5 -2.66 -15.48 26.28
N PRO A 6 -2.96 -14.19 26.02
CA PRO A 6 -3.27 -13.74 24.68
C PRO A 6 -1.98 -13.91 23.85
N ARG A 7 -1.91 -14.98 23.08
CA ARG A 7 -0.91 -15.14 22.03
C ARG A 7 -1.38 -14.25 20.89
N GLU A 8 -0.92 -13.00 20.85
CA GLU A 8 -0.85 -12.13 19.66
C GLU A 8 -0.62 -10.67 20.11
N PHE A 9 0.54 -10.41 20.72
CA PHE A 9 1.13 -9.07 20.64
C PHE A 9 2.30 -9.14 19.67
N SER A 10 2.02 -9.42 18.39
CA SER A 10 2.98 -9.08 17.34
C SER A 10 2.94 -7.56 17.21
N THR A 11 3.66 -6.87 18.08
CA THR A 11 3.90 -5.44 17.89
C THR A 11 4.74 -5.32 16.62
N GLU A 12 4.08 -5.05 15.50
CA GLU A 12 4.76 -4.64 14.28
C GLU A 12 5.72 -3.51 14.65
N ILE A 13 6.99 -3.66 14.28
CA ILE A 13 8.04 -2.68 14.60
C ILE A 13 7.67 -1.38 13.85
N SER A 14 7.05 -0.45 14.56
CA SER A 14 6.55 0.80 14.04
C SER A 14 7.55 1.92 14.34
N ILE A 15 7.92 2.70 13.32
CA ILE A 15 8.73 3.92 13.48
C ILE A 15 7.80 5.09 13.85
N SER A 16 6.53 5.05 13.43
CA SER A 16 5.45 5.93 13.90
C SER A 16 4.08 5.24 13.76
N LYS A 17 3.01 5.78 14.38
CA LYS A 17 1.62 5.26 14.27
C LYS A 17 1.11 5.11 12.82
N LYS A 18 1.73 5.77 11.85
CA LYS A 18 1.32 5.79 10.44
C LYS A 18 2.35 5.19 9.46
N PHE A 19 3.58 4.95 9.90
CA PHE A 19 4.69 4.45 9.07
C PHE A 19 5.47 3.37 9.82
N TYR A 20 5.51 2.17 9.23
CA TYR A 20 6.20 0.99 9.76
C TYR A 20 7.59 0.84 9.12
N VAL A 21 8.52 0.12 9.76
CA VAL A 21 9.87 -0.12 9.18
C VAL A 21 9.79 -0.74 7.78
N LEU A 22 8.85 -1.65 7.59
CA LEU A 22 8.61 -2.31 6.30
C LEU A 22 8.27 -1.31 5.19
N ASP A 23 7.67 -0.17 5.52
CA ASP A 23 7.25 0.86 4.58
C ASP A 23 8.44 1.57 3.99
N LEU A 24 9.42 1.83 4.85
CA LEU A 24 10.69 2.41 4.45
C LEU A 24 11.47 1.45 3.55
N ILE A 25 11.42 0.14 3.84
CA ILE A 25 12.03 -0.88 2.98
C ILE A 25 11.33 -0.91 1.61
N ILE A 26 9.98 -0.90 1.58
CA ILE A 26 9.22 -0.87 0.32
C ILE A 26 9.55 0.38 -0.48
N LEU A 27 9.58 1.56 0.15
CA LEU A 27 9.93 2.81 -0.50
C LEU A 27 11.37 2.83 -1.02
N LEU A 28 12.30 2.20 -0.30
CA LEU A 28 13.69 2.09 -0.73
C LEU A 28 13.81 1.17 -1.96
N ILE A 29 13.14 0.02 -1.96
CA ILE A 29 13.08 -0.88 -3.14
C ILE A 29 12.45 -0.15 -4.33
N ALA A 30 11.34 0.55 -4.10
CA ALA A 30 10.65 1.35 -5.10
C ALA A 30 11.51 2.48 -5.69
N PHE A 31 12.34 3.11 -4.86
CA PHE A 31 13.31 4.11 -5.31
C PHE A 31 14.33 3.51 -6.29
N PHE A 32 14.95 2.38 -5.92
CA PHE A 32 15.88 1.68 -6.82
C PHE A 32 15.20 1.20 -8.10
N LEU A 33 13.95 0.72 -8.02
CA LEU A 33 13.18 0.34 -9.19
C LEU A 33 12.91 1.54 -10.12
N THR A 34 12.63 2.71 -9.54
CA THR A 34 12.42 3.95 -10.29
C THR A 34 13.70 4.36 -11.03
N LEU A 35 14.86 4.29 -10.36
CA LEU A 35 16.14 4.52 -11.03
C LEU A 35 16.42 3.46 -12.11
N ALA A 36 16.14 2.20 -11.84
CA ALA A 36 16.38 1.12 -12.80
C ALA A 36 15.51 1.21 -14.06
N LEU A 37 14.38 1.95 -14.02
CA LEU A 37 13.46 2.12 -15.14
C LEU A 37 13.57 3.49 -15.82
N ASP A 38 14.44 4.39 -15.34
CA ASP A 38 14.56 5.75 -15.89
C ASP A 38 15.06 5.80 -17.34
N PHE A 39 15.74 4.75 -17.80
CA PHE A 39 16.22 4.59 -19.17
C PHE A 39 15.07 4.50 -20.19
N LEU A 40 13.85 4.15 -19.74
CA LEU A 40 12.65 4.13 -20.56
C LEU A 40 12.07 5.54 -20.78
N VAL A 41 12.59 6.55 -20.07
CA VAL A 41 12.08 7.92 -20.07
C VAL A 41 13.08 8.86 -20.73
N VAL A 42 12.58 9.68 -21.66
CA VAL A 42 13.40 10.71 -22.32
C VAL A 42 14.02 11.65 -21.28
N PRO A 43 15.32 12.00 -21.36
CA PRO A 43 16.02 12.76 -20.32
C PRO A 43 15.33 14.06 -19.89
N LYS A 44 14.68 14.76 -20.83
CA LYS A 44 13.94 16.00 -20.55
C LYS A 44 12.71 15.80 -19.64
N LEU A 45 12.16 14.58 -19.61
CA LEU A 45 10.97 14.24 -18.80
C LEU A 45 11.34 13.50 -17.49
N GLN A 46 12.60 13.10 -17.30
CA GLN A 46 13.03 12.36 -16.11
C GLN A 46 12.70 13.06 -14.78
N PRO A 47 12.84 14.40 -14.62
CA PRO A 47 12.45 15.06 -13.38
C PRO A 47 10.96 14.86 -13.03
N PHE A 48 10.07 14.92 -14.03
CA PHE A 48 8.64 14.69 -13.84
C PHE A 48 8.35 13.23 -13.51
N TYR A 49 9.07 12.31 -14.16
CA TYR A 49 8.98 10.87 -13.87
C TYR A 49 9.38 10.54 -12.43
N TYR A 50 10.47 11.10 -11.91
CA TYR A 50 10.88 10.88 -10.52
C TYR A 50 9.86 11.46 -9.53
N ALA A 51 9.37 12.67 -9.78
CA ALA A 51 8.35 13.29 -8.93
C ALA A 51 7.05 12.49 -8.90
N PHE A 52 6.56 12.08 -10.07
CA PHE A 52 5.37 11.25 -10.20
C PHE A 52 5.54 9.90 -9.51
N SER A 53 6.66 9.21 -9.76
CA SER A 53 6.96 7.91 -9.14
C SER A 53 7.00 8.00 -7.63
N ALA A 54 7.65 9.03 -7.07
CA ALA A 54 7.68 9.25 -5.63
C ALA A 54 6.27 9.40 -5.03
N ILE A 55 5.40 10.19 -5.67
CA ILE A 55 4.00 10.36 -5.24
C ILE A 55 3.25 9.02 -5.27
N VAL A 56 3.39 8.25 -6.35
CA VAL A 56 2.74 6.94 -6.51
C VAL A 56 3.20 5.96 -5.43
N TRP A 57 4.51 5.83 -5.22
CA TRP A 57 5.05 4.91 -4.23
C TRP A 57 4.62 5.26 -2.80
N ILE A 58 4.63 6.56 -2.46
CA ILE A 58 4.11 7.04 -1.17
C ILE A 58 2.63 6.68 -1.04
N TYR A 59 1.81 7.00 -2.05
CA TYR A 59 0.39 6.69 -2.04
C TYR A 59 0.12 5.20 -1.81
N LEU A 60 0.84 4.31 -2.50
CA LEU A 60 0.66 2.87 -2.39
C LEU A 60 0.91 2.33 -0.97
N VAL A 61 1.88 2.90 -0.27
CA VAL A 61 2.28 2.46 1.07
C VAL A 61 1.38 3.02 2.17
N LEU A 62 0.73 4.17 1.95
CA LEU A 62 -0.23 4.75 2.89
C LEU A 62 -1.40 3.80 3.16
N LYS A 63 -1.97 3.93 4.37
CA LYS A 63 -3.20 3.21 4.76
C LYS A 63 -4.34 3.64 3.85
N SER A 64 -5.13 2.67 3.41
CA SER A 64 -6.29 2.89 2.57
C SER A 64 -7.42 3.51 3.38
N ASN A 65 -8.05 4.54 2.81
CA ASN A 65 -9.24 5.17 3.40
C ASN A 65 -10.50 4.34 3.14
N THR A 66 -10.52 3.57 2.03
CA THR A 66 -11.67 2.75 1.65
C THR A 66 -11.60 1.35 2.26
N ASN A 67 -10.39 0.85 2.53
CA ASN A 67 -10.18 -0.48 3.10
C ASN A 67 -9.42 -0.39 4.44
N ASN A 68 -10.18 -0.34 5.53
CA ASN A 68 -9.64 -0.18 6.88
C ASN A 68 -8.65 -1.28 7.24
N GLY A 69 -7.49 -0.87 7.77
CA GLY A 69 -6.43 -1.79 8.18
C GLY A 69 -5.56 -2.32 7.05
N LYS A 70 -5.82 -1.92 5.80
CA LYS A 70 -5.05 -2.32 4.62
C LYS A 70 -4.30 -1.14 4.03
N ARG A 71 -3.24 -1.42 3.27
CA ARG A 71 -2.53 -0.41 2.48
C ARG A 71 -3.15 -0.25 1.11
N ASN A 72 -2.88 0.86 0.44
CA ASN A 72 -3.45 1.10 -0.89
C ASN A 72 -3.01 0.06 -1.92
N TYR A 73 -1.77 -0.45 -1.88
CA TYR A 73 -1.37 -1.54 -2.77
C TYR A 73 -2.17 -2.83 -2.52
N GLU A 74 -2.53 -3.14 -1.27
CA GLU A 74 -3.34 -4.31 -0.94
C GLU A 74 -4.78 -4.13 -1.40
N ALA A 75 -5.33 -2.93 -1.23
CA ALA A 75 -6.66 -2.57 -1.71
C ALA A 75 -6.75 -2.72 -3.24
N ILE A 76 -5.73 -2.24 -3.97
CA ILE A 76 -5.64 -2.39 -5.42
C ILE A 76 -5.51 -3.87 -5.81
N TYR A 77 -4.64 -4.62 -5.14
CA TYR A 77 -4.48 -6.06 -5.39
C TYR A 77 -5.80 -6.82 -5.22
N MET A 78 -6.54 -6.56 -4.14
CA MET A 78 -7.86 -7.14 -3.91
C MET A 78 -8.87 -6.72 -4.98
N ALA A 79 -8.83 -5.46 -5.42
CA ALA A 79 -9.70 -4.98 -6.49
C ALA A 79 -9.44 -5.68 -7.84
N ILE A 80 -8.17 -6.02 -8.13
CA ILE A 80 -7.78 -6.75 -9.35
C ILE A 80 -8.15 -8.24 -9.25
N MET A 81 -7.96 -8.85 -8.08
CA MET A 81 -8.22 -10.28 -7.86
C MET A 81 -9.69 -10.62 -7.57
N ARG A 82 -10.54 -9.63 -7.25
CA ARG A 82 -11.95 -9.91 -6.91
C ARG A 82 -12.67 -10.52 -8.11
N ASN A 83 -13.53 -11.51 -7.83
CA ASN A 83 -14.55 -11.90 -8.79
C ASN A 83 -15.68 -10.86 -8.76
N PRO A 84 -15.89 -10.07 -9.83
CA PRO A 84 -16.88 -8.98 -9.83
C PRO A 84 -18.31 -9.50 -9.68
N CYS A 85 -18.59 -10.76 -10.06
CA CYS A 85 -19.91 -11.35 -9.92
C CYS A 85 -20.25 -11.71 -8.46
N THR A 86 -19.25 -11.91 -7.61
CA THR A 86 -19.43 -12.33 -6.21
C THR A 86 -19.16 -11.21 -5.22
N TYR A 87 -18.16 -10.36 -5.51
CA TYR A 87 -17.73 -9.29 -4.62
C TYR A 87 -17.96 -7.94 -5.31
N HIS A 88 -19.20 -7.45 -5.20
CA HIS A 88 -19.61 -6.11 -5.60
C HIS A 88 -20.10 -5.33 -4.38
N ILE A 89 -20.11 -4.01 -4.49
CA ILE A 89 -20.75 -3.17 -3.48
C ILE A 89 -22.24 -3.52 -3.53
N ILE A 90 -22.77 -3.98 -2.40
CA ILE A 90 -24.22 -4.10 -2.24
C ILE A 90 -24.69 -2.67 -2.05
N ASP A 91 -25.24 -2.07 -3.10
CA ASP A 91 -25.95 -0.80 -2.94
C ASP A 91 -27.08 -1.08 -1.94
N GLU A 92 -27.13 -0.33 -0.83
CA GLU A 92 -28.28 -0.33 0.06
C GLU A 92 -29.46 0.31 -0.69
N GLU A 93 -30.02 -0.41 -1.68
CA GLU A 93 -31.34 -0.13 -2.23
C GLU A 93 -32.38 -0.52 -1.17
N GLY A 94 -32.60 0.36 -0.19
CA GLY A 94 -33.58 0.09 0.85
C GLY A 94 -33.52 0.99 2.07
N LYS A 95 -33.54 2.31 1.89
CA LYS A 95 -34.12 3.23 2.88
C LYS A 95 -35.04 4.22 2.20
#